data_AF-A0A3R7VNX1-F1
#
_entry.id   AF-A0A3R7VNX1-F1
#
_cell.length_a   1.000
_cell.length_b   1.000
_cell.length_c   1.000
_cell.angle_alpha   90.00
_cell.angle_beta   90.00
_cell.angle_gamma   90.00
#
_symmetry.space_group_name_H-M   'P 1'
#
loop_
_entity.id
_entity.type
_entity.pdbx_description
1 polymer ?
#
loop_
_entity_poly.entity_id
_entity_poly.type
_entity_poly.pdbx_seq_one_letter_code
_entity_poly.pdbx_strand_id
1 'polypeptide(L)'
;MLPCNLCRTLTEESDLSGGVCSVCSPWWPSVKSKIELTPAWQKDAEECKYSDDIMNWIVENNIQPDDEGWAEVLSRIMEDVDPSELLDEWNDSTISLILQDIRNVIIPELPLFQRGINRIQTPHQLSSDLRFGKIMDTEVLYDDGVLRIDGHKIAYGPGNLLMRFLLEKRNDPGGRFSRVMQQLLGLSARDLTQRDRLPETGSNRKWEGGFRLAGSVRPFLLGSEFNLPDPPFDWSPEGFDLVVLDNERNRHRMSLPKSSRAIETFTAVWNGRDGSQLAKLLRGISFRWAINSGAIQSDSVANPTERSFQLLRTIVDSMPYIEVNGFQISIIGTSGVEWRISAGIGVHGAPYVVRPVGRTPQGKSVLFREVCVYDDAEHLPIGDRIATMALGLMNDEDTAKRVDTVRLGIQMVTRHFSESLHESREVPYR
;
A
#
# COMPACT_ATOMS: atom_id res chain seq x y z
N MET A 1 14.25 -15.97 -12.94
CA MET A 1 13.23 -14.97 -12.55
C MET A 1 13.40 -13.63 -13.25
N LEU A 2 12.31 -13.11 -13.81
CA LEU A 2 12.17 -11.79 -14.43
C LEU A 2 10.97 -11.05 -13.79
N PRO A 3 10.98 -9.71 -13.70
CA PRO A 3 9.84 -8.97 -13.15
C PRO A 3 8.65 -8.99 -14.12
N CYS A 4 7.45 -9.23 -13.59
CA CYS A 4 6.22 -9.07 -14.37
C CYS A 4 6.05 -7.62 -14.85
N ASN A 5 5.69 -7.42 -16.12
CA ASN A 5 5.46 -6.09 -16.70
C ASN A 5 4.29 -5.30 -16.08
N LEU A 6 3.45 -5.94 -15.26
CA LEU A 6 2.32 -5.32 -14.58
C LEU A 6 2.55 -5.21 -13.06
N CYS A 7 2.59 -6.32 -12.33
CA CYS A 7 2.74 -6.28 -10.86
C CYS A 7 4.18 -6.16 -10.37
N ARG A 8 5.18 -6.20 -11.26
CA ARG A 8 6.62 -6.15 -10.98
C ARG A 8 7.18 -7.27 -10.11
N THR A 9 6.34 -8.19 -9.63
CA THR A 9 6.76 -9.41 -8.91
C THR A 9 7.70 -10.25 -9.77
N LEU A 10 8.84 -10.63 -9.20
CA LEU A 10 9.78 -11.57 -9.81
C LEU A 10 9.10 -12.92 -10.02
N THR A 11 9.07 -13.39 -11.26
CA THR A 11 8.37 -14.59 -11.71
C THR A 11 9.31 -15.40 -12.60
N GLU A 12 9.20 -16.73 -12.61
CA GLU A 12 9.98 -17.53 -13.56
C GLU A 12 9.58 -17.24 -15.00
N GLU A 13 10.55 -17.28 -15.91
CA GLU A 13 10.32 -16.89 -17.31
C GLU A 13 9.29 -17.82 -17.99
N SER A 14 9.25 -19.10 -17.60
CA SER A 14 8.25 -20.07 -18.05
C SER A 14 6.81 -19.70 -17.69
N ASP A 15 6.63 -18.92 -16.63
CA ASP A 15 5.33 -18.56 -16.08
C ASP A 15 4.86 -17.17 -16.54
N LEU A 16 5.65 -16.52 -17.39
CA LEU A 16 5.34 -15.26 -18.03
C LEU A 16 4.80 -15.49 -19.45
N SER A 17 3.59 -15.01 -19.71
CA SER A 17 3.02 -14.96 -21.05
C SER A 17 3.05 -13.52 -21.56
N GLY A 18 3.83 -13.24 -22.61
CA GLY A 18 3.98 -11.86 -23.11
C GLY A 18 4.60 -10.90 -22.08
N GLY A 19 5.41 -11.42 -21.16
CA GLY A 19 6.04 -10.65 -20.08
C GLY A 19 5.14 -10.34 -18.88
N VAL A 20 3.93 -10.92 -18.81
CA VAL A 20 3.03 -10.78 -17.64
C VAL A 20 2.72 -12.14 -17.00
N CYS A 21 2.61 -12.16 -15.68
CA CYS A 21 2.28 -13.38 -14.93
C CYS A 21 0.80 -13.76 -15.09
N SER A 22 0.44 -14.99 -14.70
CA SER A 22 -0.94 -15.51 -14.78
C SER A 22 -1.99 -14.61 -14.14
N VAL A 23 -1.70 -13.99 -13.00
CA VAL A 23 -2.61 -13.05 -12.30
C VAL A 23 -2.86 -11.79 -13.13
N CYS A 24 -1.84 -11.32 -13.85
CA CYS A 24 -1.82 -10.05 -14.57
C CYS A 24 -2.31 -10.15 -16.01
N SER A 25 -2.05 -11.29 -16.66
CA SER A 25 -2.37 -11.54 -18.07
C SER A 25 -3.81 -11.20 -18.49
N PRO A 26 -4.85 -11.52 -17.69
CA PRO A 26 -6.23 -11.23 -18.10
C PRO A 26 -6.53 -9.74 -18.23
N TRP A 27 -5.82 -8.92 -17.46
CA TRP A 27 -6.09 -7.50 -17.32
C TRP A 27 -5.18 -6.64 -18.19
N TRP A 28 -4.06 -7.22 -18.65
CA TRP A 28 -3.02 -6.52 -19.40
C TRP A 28 -3.55 -5.68 -20.57
N PRO A 29 -4.46 -6.17 -21.44
CA PRO A 29 -5.00 -5.35 -22.54
C PRO A 29 -5.71 -4.07 -22.09
N SER A 30 -6.32 -4.08 -20.90
CA SER A 30 -7.09 -2.95 -20.36
C SER A 30 -6.24 -1.92 -19.63
N VAL A 31 -5.05 -2.31 -19.15
CA VAL A 31 -4.21 -1.45 -18.30
C VAL A 31 -2.84 -1.11 -18.89
N LYS A 32 -2.43 -1.78 -19.98
CA LYS A 32 -1.13 -1.56 -20.63
C LYS A 32 -0.85 -0.08 -20.89
N SER A 33 -1.80 0.64 -21.49
CA SER A 33 -1.63 2.07 -21.78
C SER A 33 -1.41 2.91 -20.53
N LYS A 34 -2.05 2.57 -19.40
CA LYS A 34 -1.90 3.31 -18.13
C LYS A 34 -0.51 3.16 -17.53
N ILE A 35 0.14 2.01 -17.74
CA ILE A 35 1.48 1.70 -17.21
C ILE A 35 2.57 2.29 -18.09
N GLU A 36 2.29 2.39 -19.38
CA GLU A 36 3.17 3.01 -20.37
C GLU A 36 3.21 4.54 -20.25
N LEU A 37 2.28 5.14 -19.50
CA LEU A 37 2.25 6.58 -19.23
C LEU A 37 3.20 6.95 -18.09
N THR A 38 4.02 7.98 -18.33
CA THR A 38 4.78 8.65 -17.27
C THR A 38 3.82 9.22 -16.21
N PRO A 39 4.04 8.94 -14.91
CA PRO A 39 3.21 9.49 -13.83
C PRO A 39 3.10 11.01 -13.91
N ALA A 40 1.92 11.58 -13.67
CA ALA A 40 1.73 13.02 -13.87
C ALA A 40 2.52 13.91 -12.88
N TRP A 41 2.84 13.41 -11.67
CA TRP A 41 3.73 14.12 -10.75
C TRP A 41 5.14 14.23 -11.31
N GLN A 42 5.59 13.21 -12.07
CA GLN A 42 6.90 13.16 -12.67
C GLN A 42 6.98 14.13 -13.85
N LYS A 43 5.91 14.25 -14.64
CA LYS A 43 5.80 15.28 -15.69
C LYS A 43 5.90 16.70 -15.10
N ASP A 44 5.20 16.97 -14.00
CA ASP A 44 5.30 18.26 -13.29
C ASP A 44 6.73 18.50 -12.76
N ALA A 45 7.41 17.45 -12.29
CA ALA A 45 8.80 17.53 -11.83
C ALA A 45 9.81 17.74 -12.98
N GLU A 46 9.61 17.08 -14.12
CA GLU A 46 10.41 17.23 -15.35
C GLU A 46 10.36 18.66 -15.91
N GLU A 47 9.20 19.32 -15.80
CA GLU A 47 9.00 20.69 -16.28
C GLU A 47 9.56 21.76 -15.31
N CYS A 48 10.06 21.36 -14.13
CA CYS A 48 10.52 22.26 -13.07
C CYS A 48 11.94 22.81 -13.32
N LYS A 49 12.03 24.00 -13.93
CA LYS A 49 13.28 24.72 -14.21
C LYS A 49 14.02 25.23 -12.96
N TYR A 50 13.35 25.33 -11.82
CA TYR A 50 13.94 25.88 -10.60
C TYR A 50 14.95 24.93 -9.93
N SER A 51 15.05 23.69 -10.39
CA SER A 51 15.93 22.67 -9.81
C SER A 51 17.37 22.73 -10.31
N ASP A 52 17.68 23.46 -11.40
CA ASP A 52 18.99 23.45 -12.06
C ASP A 52 20.15 23.84 -11.15
N ASP A 53 20.03 24.99 -10.48
CA ASP A 53 21.11 25.52 -9.65
C ASP A 53 21.46 24.60 -8.48
N ILE A 54 20.44 24.00 -7.85
CA ILE A 54 20.64 23.08 -6.72
C ILE A 54 21.16 21.73 -7.22
N MET A 55 20.69 21.23 -8.36
CA MET A 55 21.22 19.99 -8.92
C MET A 55 22.68 20.11 -9.35
N ASN A 56 23.09 21.25 -9.92
CA ASN A 56 24.49 21.52 -10.22
C ASN A 56 25.33 21.53 -8.94
N TRP A 57 24.82 22.18 -7.89
CA TRP A 57 25.48 22.20 -6.59
C TRP A 57 25.60 20.80 -5.96
N ILE A 58 24.55 19.96 -6.02
CA ILE A 58 24.58 18.55 -5.57
C ILE A 58 25.69 17.78 -6.27
N VAL A 59 25.81 17.93 -7.59
CA VAL A 59 26.82 17.24 -8.40
C VAL A 59 28.22 17.76 -8.09
N GLU A 60 28.41 19.08 -8.01
CA GLU A 60 29.71 19.71 -7.72
C GLU A 60 30.26 19.33 -6.34
N ASN A 61 29.37 19.14 -5.36
CA ASN A 61 29.74 18.80 -3.98
C ASN A 61 29.64 17.29 -3.71
N ASN A 62 29.31 16.48 -4.72
CA ASN A 62 29.19 15.02 -4.63
C ASN A 62 28.25 14.56 -3.48
N ILE A 63 27.13 15.25 -3.32
CA ILE A 63 26.16 14.99 -2.25
C ILE A 63 25.43 13.68 -2.54
N GLN A 64 25.43 12.77 -1.58
CA GLN A 64 24.79 11.46 -1.70
C GLN A 64 23.35 11.50 -1.20
N PRO A 65 22.44 10.67 -1.73
CA PRO A 65 21.05 10.60 -1.28
C PRO A 65 20.92 9.78 0.03
N ASP A 66 21.69 10.15 1.05
CA ASP A 66 21.64 9.64 2.43
C ASP A 66 21.07 10.68 3.40
N ASP A 67 21.05 10.39 4.70
CA ASP A 67 20.48 11.30 5.71
C ASP A 67 21.17 12.66 5.72
N GLU A 68 22.51 12.70 5.62
CA GLU A 68 23.30 13.93 5.62
C GLU A 68 23.02 14.75 4.36
N GLY A 69 23.07 14.12 3.18
CA GLY A 69 22.81 14.81 1.93
C GLY A 69 21.37 15.31 1.81
N TRP A 70 20.39 14.55 2.29
CA TRP A 70 19.01 15.04 2.36
C TRP A 70 18.87 16.22 3.33
N ALA A 71 19.53 16.20 4.48
CA ALA A 71 19.52 17.32 5.42
C ALA A 71 20.13 18.58 4.80
N GLU A 72 21.25 18.46 4.09
CA GLU A 72 21.88 19.58 3.37
C GLU A 72 20.97 20.16 2.27
N VAL A 73 20.35 19.30 1.46
CA VAL A 73 19.45 19.73 0.39
C VAL A 73 18.19 20.39 0.96
N LEU A 74 17.57 19.80 1.99
CA LEU A 74 16.39 20.38 2.65
C LEU A 74 16.71 21.72 3.32
N SER A 75 17.85 21.81 4.01
CA SER A 75 18.37 23.06 4.58
C SER A 75 18.51 24.14 3.51
N ARG A 76 19.14 23.79 2.38
CA ARG A 76 19.38 24.74 1.28
C ARG A 76 18.11 25.25 0.62
N ILE A 77 17.08 24.42 0.47
CA ILE A 77 15.81 24.85 -0.13
C ILE A 77 14.94 25.65 0.85
N MET A 78 15.07 25.40 2.15
CA MET A 78 14.27 26.08 3.18
C MET A 78 14.93 27.39 3.66
N GLU A 79 16.23 27.57 3.42
CA GLU A 79 17.07 28.73 3.79
C GLU A 79 17.24 28.98 5.30
N ASP A 80 16.23 28.67 6.12
CA ASP A 80 16.16 29.00 7.55
C ASP A 80 16.37 27.80 8.49
N VAL A 81 16.80 26.65 7.98
CA VAL A 81 16.97 25.41 8.77
C VAL A 81 18.40 24.93 8.69
N ASP A 82 19.07 24.73 9.82
CA ASP A 82 20.41 24.14 9.86
C ASP A 82 20.34 22.62 9.58
N PRO A 83 21.26 22.03 8.79
CA PRO A 83 21.25 20.60 8.50
C PRO A 83 21.24 19.72 9.75
N SER A 84 21.92 20.14 10.83
CA SER A 84 21.97 19.40 12.09
C SER A 84 20.61 19.30 12.79
N GLU A 85 19.69 20.23 12.54
CA GLU A 85 18.33 20.17 13.07
C GLU A 85 17.49 19.08 12.39
N LEU A 86 17.85 18.69 11.16
CA LEU A 86 17.17 17.68 10.36
C LEU A 86 17.70 16.26 10.57
N LEU A 87 18.82 16.10 11.28
CA LEU A 87 19.39 14.81 11.62
C LEU A 87 18.90 14.34 12.99
N ASP A 88 18.66 13.04 13.13
CA ASP A 88 18.44 12.40 14.42
C ASP A 88 19.77 11.96 15.04
N GLU A 89 19.76 11.67 16.35
CA GLU A 89 20.96 11.24 17.09
C GLU A 89 21.37 9.78 16.76
N TRP A 90 20.66 9.11 15.85
CA TRP A 90 20.67 7.65 15.70
C TRP A 90 21.06 7.23 14.28
N ASN A 91 22.18 6.51 14.15
CA ASN A 91 22.58 5.91 12.87
C ASN A 91 22.02 4.50 12.66
N ASP A 92 22.04 4.02 11.42
CA ASP A 92 21.54 2.69 11.01
C ASP A 92 22.14 1.53 11.81
N SER A 93 23.42 1.62 12.18
CA SER A 93 24.10 0.58 12.97
C SER A 93 23.53 0.50 14.39
N THR A 94 23.25 1.65 15.01
CA THR A 94 22.68 1.72 16.35
C THR A 94 21.24 1.24 16.36
N ILE A 95 20.44 1.65 15.36
CA ILE A 95 19.08 1.14 15.17
C ILE A 95 19.08 -0.37 14.94
N SER A 96 20.02 -0.90 14.17
CA SER A 96 20.14 -2.34 13.93
C SER A 96 20.47 -3.12 15.20
N LEU A 97 21.36 -2.61 16.06
CA LEU A 97 21.68 -3.21 17.35
C LEU A 97 20.47 -3.19 18.29
N ILE A 98 19.78 -2.05 18.40
CA ILE A 98 18.56 -1.93 19.19
C ILE A 98 17.48 -2.87 18.65
N LEU A 99 17.33 -2.95 17.33
CA LEU A 99 16.41 -3.89 16.69
C LEU A 99 16.81 -5.34 16.94
N GLN A 100 18.09 -5.68 17.04
CA GLN A 100 18.52 -7.03 17.37
C GLN A 100 18.16 -7.38 18.81
N ASP A 101 18.35 -6.46 19.75
CA ASP A 101 17.94 -6.62 21.14
C ASP A 101 16.41 -6.71 21.27
N ILE A 102 15.70 -5.85 20.55
CA ILE A 102 14.25 -5.84 20.47
C ILE A 102 13.72 -7.08 19.73
N ARG A 103 14.38 -7.62 18.70
CA ARG A 103 13.98 -8.86 17.99
C ARG A 103 14.02 -10.10 18.87
N ASN A 104 14.78 -10.08 19.95
CA ASN A 104 14.72 -11.13 20.96
C ASN A 104 13.43 -11.05 21.81
N VAL A 105 12.66 -9.96 21.69
CA VAL A 105 11.42 -9.65 22.43
C VAL A 105 10.20 -9.49 21.48
N ILE A 106 10.40 -8.90 20.30
CA ILE A 106 9.44 -8.72 19.20
C ILE A 106 9.53 -9.93 18.28
N ILE A 107 8.39 -10.57 18.00
CA ILE A 107 8.34 -11.65 17.02
C ILE A 107 8.80 -11.10 15.66
N PRO A 108 9.81 -11.69 15.00
CA PRO A 108 10.31 -11.29 13.68
C PRO A 108 9.28 -11.38 12.53
N GLU A 109 8.05 -11.78 12.84
CA GLU A 109 6.93 -11.97 11.92
C GLU A 109 6.02 -10.73 11.80
N LEU A 110 6.34 -9.62 12.49
CA LEU A 110 5.55 -8.38 12.34
C LEU A 110 5.68 -7.81 10.91
N PRO A 111 4.56 -7.42 10.27
CA PRO A 111 4.57 -6.87 8.90
C PRO A 111 5.44 -5.62 8.71
N LEU A 112 5.72 -4.88 9.78
CA LEU A 112 6.55 -3.66 9.79
C LEU A 112 8.02 -3.93 9.41
N PHE A 113 8.51 -5.14 9.62
CA PHE A 113 9.91 -5.52 9.34
C PHE A 113 10.06 -6.42 8.12
N GLN A 114 8.99 -6.58 7.34
CA GLN A 114 8.96 -7.38 6.13
C GLN A 114 8.86 -6.46 4.90
N ARG A 115 9.51 -6.84 3.80
CA ARG A 115 9.42 -6.10 2.54
C ARG A 115 8.15 -6.51 1.79
N GLY A 116 7.33 -5.52 1.42
CA GLY A 116 6.05 -5.76 0.75
C GLY A 116 4.96 -6.31 1.69
N ILE A 117 3.74 -6.45 1.18
CA ILE A 117 2.55 -6.92 1.95
C ILE A 117 2.61 -8.44 2.16
N ASN A 118 3.78 -9.08 2.13
CA ASN A 118 3.92 -10.53 2.31
C ASN A 118 3.57 -10.92 3.75
N ARG A 119 2.26 -11.03 4.00
CA ARG A 119 1.63 -11.45 5.25
C ARG A 119 1.82 -12.95 5.40
N ILE A 120 3.03 -13.40 5.72
CA ILE A 120 3.16 -14.68 6.39
C ILE A 120 2.82 -14.41 7.85
N GLN A 121 1.52 -14.30 8.14
CA GLN A 121 1.02 -14.48 9.49
C GLN A 121 0.88 -15.97 9.70
N THR A 122 1.93 -16.60 10.21
CA THR A 122 1.73 -17.83 10.97
C THR A 122 0.80 -17.47 12.13
N PRO A 123 -0.38 -18.10 12.28
CA PRO A 123 -1.26 -17.86 13.41
C PRO A 123 -0.61 -18.52 14.62
N HIS A 124 0.45 -17.91 15.12
CA HIS A 124 0.95 -18.24 16.43
C HIS A 124 0.00 -17.58 17.42
N GLN A 125 -0.58 -18.41 18.29
CA GLN A 125 -1.15 -17.97 19.55
C GLN A 125 -0.02 -17.29 20.32
N LEU A 126 0.19 -16.01 20.01
CA LEU A 126 0.99 -15.12 20.81
C LEU A 126 0.40 -15.19 22.20
N SER A 127 1.18 -15.76 23.12
CA SER A 127 0.86 -15.79 24.55
C SER A 127 0.33 -14.42 24.93
N SER A 128 -0.80 -14.38 25.63
CA SER A 128 -1.59 -13.21 26.05
C SER A 128 -0.82 -12.16 26.89
N ASP A 129 0.50 -12.27 26.95
CA ASP A 129 1.38 -11.65 27.92
C ASP A 129 2.48 -10.77 27.30
N LEU A 130 2.56 -10.63 25.97
CA LEU A 130 3.46 -9.67 25.33
C LEU A 130 2.88 -8.24 25.35
N ARG A 131 2.69 -7.71 26.55
CA ARG A 131 2.52 -6.26 26.77
C ARG A 131 3.90 -5.64 26.69
N PHE A 132 4.23 -4.98 25.59
CA PHE A 132 5.42 -4.14 25.57
C PHE A 132 5.27 -3.10 26.69
N GLY A 133 6.33 -2.96 27.49
CA GLY A 133 6.38 -1.93 28.51
C GLY A 133 6.51 -0.54 27.88
N LYS A 134 6.87 0.45 28.69
CA LYS A 134 7.31 1.73 28.17
C LYS A 134 8.65 1.56 27.44
N ILE A 135 8.71 1.91 26.16
CA ILE A 135 9.98 2.16 25.47
C ILE A 135 10.29 3.63 25.73
N MET A 136 11.37 3.90 26.47
CA MET A 136 11.62 5.23 27.03
C MET A 136 10.40 5.70 27.85
N ASP A 137 9.70 6.74 27.39
CA ASP A 137 8.47 7.26 28.00
C ASP A 137 7.19 6.88 27.25
N THR A 138 7.32 6.19 26.11
CA THR A 138 6.22 5.88 25.19
C THR A 138 5.61 4.52 25.47
N GLU A 139 4.28 4.47 25.55
CA GLU A 139 3.55 3.22 25.71
C GLU A 139 3.43 2.52 24.35
N VAL A 140 3.92 1.29 24.30
CA VAL A 140 3.81 0.40 23.13
C VAL A 140 3.00 -0.80 23.56
N LEU A 141 1.89 -1.06 22.88
CA LEU A 141 1.05 -2.23 23.12
C LEU A 141 0.98 -3.06 21.84
N TYR A 142 0.94 -4.37 21.98
CA TYR A 142 0.67 -5.27 20.87
C TYR A 142 -0.64 -5.98 21.14
N ASP A 143 -1.58 -5.85 20.21
CA ASP A 143 -2.95 -6.36 20.32
C ASP A 143 -3.37 -6.88 18.95
N ASP A 144 -3.62 -8.19 18.85
CA ASP A 144 -4.18 -8.86 17.67
C ASP A 144 -3.48 -8.51 16.33
N GLY A 145 -2.16 -8.69 16.26
CA GLY A 145 -1.41 -8.40 15.03
C GLY A 145 -1.11 -6.92 14.78
N VAL A 146 -1.62 -6.01 15.62
CA VAL A 146 -1.48 -4.56 15.45
C VAL A 146 -0.65 -3.95 16.59
N LEU A 147 0.30 -3.10 16.23
CA LEU A 147 1.07 -2.32 17.19
C LEU A 147 0.29 -1.04 17.53
N ARG A 148 0.08 -0.75 18.81
CA ARG A 148 -0.45 0.52 19.29
C ARG A 148 0.67 1.32 19.95
N ILE A 149 0.94 2.53 19.46
CA ILE A 149 1.94 3.44 20.04
C ILE A 149 1.26 4.75 20.39
N ASP A 150 1.27 5.15 21.66
CA ASP A 150 0.57 6.34 22.17
C ASP A 150 -0.91 6.43 21.70
N GLY A 151 -1.56 5.27 21.60
CA GLY A 151 -2.95 5.15 21.13
C GLY A 151 -3.14 5.18 19.61
N HIS A 152 -2.07 5.24 18.81
CA HIS A 152 -2.11 5.12 17.36
C HIS A 152 -1.93 3.66 16.91
N LYS A 153 -2.87 3.16 16.11
CA LYS A 153 -2.79 1.81 15.52
C LYS A 153 -1.86 1.84 14.31
N ILE A 154 -0.80 1.03 14.34
CA ILE A 154 0.23 0.92 13.32
C ILE A 154 0.31 -0.54 12.88
N ALA A 155 -0.12 -0.80 11.66
CA ALA A 155 -0.20 -2.15 11.11
C ALA A 155 0.84 -2.45 10.01
N TYR A 156 1.42 -1.42 9.38
CA TYR A 156 2.39 -1.55 8.28
C TYR A 156 3.23 -0.27 8.11
N GLY A 157 4.27 -0.36 7.29
CA GLY A 157 5.25 0.71 7.04
C GLY A 157 6.69 0.31 7.42
N PRO A 158 7.65 1.20 7.19
CA PRO A 158 9.06 0.95 7.48
C PRO A 158 9.32 0.86 8.99
N GLY A 159 9.56 -0.37 9.49
CA GLY A 159 9.77 -0.64 10.91
C GLY A 159 11.03 0.00 11.49
N ASN A 160 12.12 0.13 10.72
CA ASN A 160 13.35 0.77 11.21
C ASN A 160 13.14 2.27 11.41
N LEU A 161 12.38 2.90 10.50
CA LEU A 161 11.98 4.29 10.64
C LEU A 161 11.09 4.49 11.87
N LEU A 162 10.13 3.59 12.11
CA LEU A 162 9.29 3.62 13.32
C LEU A 162 10.14 3.59 14.60
N MET A 163 11.21 2.80 14.64
CA MET A 163 12.13 2.78 15.77
C MET A 163 12.87 4.10 15.95
N ARG A 164 13.30 4.76 14.87
CA ARG A 164 13.89 6.10 14.95
C ARG A 164 12.92 7.11 15.56
N PHE A 165 11.62 7.05 15.20
CA PHE A 165 10.59 7.88 15.83
C PHE A 165 10.45 7.61 17.34
N LEU A 166 10.44 6.34 17.74
CA LEU A 166 10.32 5.92 19.15
C LEU A 166 11.52 6.32 20.02
N LEU A 167 12.73 6.28 19.45
CA LEU A 167 13.97 6.59 20.15
C LEU A 167 14.29 8.09 20.18
N GLU A 168 13.62 8.88 19.35
CA GLU A 168 13.76 10.32 19.35
C GLU A 168 13.14 10.94 20.60
N LYS A 169 13.84 11.89 21.23
CA LYS A 169 13.37 12.65 22.40
C LYS A 169 12.30 13.70 22.03
N ARG A 170 11.21 13.29 21.38
CA ARG A 170 10.08 14.14 21.02
C ARG A 170 8.77 13.42 21.27
N ASN A 171 7.79 14.19 21.72
CA ASN A 171 6.45 13.69 22.03
C ASN A 171 5.75 13.13 20.77
N ASP A 172 4.76 12.26 21.01
CA ASP A 172 3.88 11.72 19.97
C ASP A 172 4.60 10.97 18.83
N PRO A 173 5.54 10.03 19.10
CA PRO A 173 6.20 9.23 18.07
C PRO A 173 5.20 8.47 17.17
N GLY A 174 4.15 7.88 17.76
CA GLY A 174 3.12 7.16 17.02
C GLY A 174 2.34 8.07 16.06
N GLY A 175 1.90 9.25 16.51
CA GLY A 175 1.20 10.22 15.67
C GLY A 175 2.09 10.84 14.59
N ARG A 176 3.37 11.10 14.88
CA ARG A 176 4.34 11.60 13.90
C ARG A 176 4.60 10.60 12.78
N PHE A 177 4.91 9.35 13.12
CA PHE A 177 5.06 8.28 12.14
C PHE A 177 3.77 8.11 11.32
N SER A 178 2.61 8.09 11.99
CA SER A 178 1.31 8.02 11.33
C SER A 178 1.11 9.15 10.32
N ARG A 179 1.53 10.39 10.60
CA ARG A 179 1.41 11.51 9.66
C ARG A 179 2.31 11.34 8.44
N VAL A 180 3.55 10.89 8.62
CA VAL A 180 4.47 10.57 7.51
C VAL A 180 3.87 9.49 6.61
N MET A 181 3.35 8.41 7.22
CA MET A 181 2.66 7.33 6.50
C MET A 181 1.45 7.85 5.71
N GLN A 182 0.62 8.72 6.31
CA GLN A 182 -0.53 9.35 5.64
C GLN A 182 -0.10 10.22 4.48
N GLN A 183 0.98 10.98 4.62
CA GLN A 183 1.45 11.93 3.63
C GLN A 183 2.15 11.26 2.44
N LEU A 184 2.87 10.15 2.67
CA LEU A 184 3.57 9.42 1.62
C LEU A 184 2.67 8.37 0.95
N LEU A 185 1.86 7.64 1.73
CA LEU A 185 1.00 6.58 1.20
C LEU A 185 -0.46 7.03 0.97
N GLY A 186 -0.78 8.27 1.33
CA GLY A 186 -2.12 8.84 1.15
C GLY A 186 -3.19 8.25 2.09
N LEU A 187 -2.79 7.73 3.25
CA LEU A 187 -3.73 7.14 4.22
C LEU A 187 -4.60 8.22 4.86
N SER A 188 -5.85 7.90 5.20
CA SER A 188 -6.71 8.88 5.87
C SER A 188 -6.38 8.96 7.36
N ALA A 189 -6.56 10.14 7.96
CA ALA A 189 -6.35 10.32 9.40
C ALA A 189 -7.16 9.32 10.25
N ARG A 190 -8.37 8.96 9.78
CA ARG A 190 -9.29 8.03 10.46
C ARG A 190 -8.77 6.59 10.53
N ASP A 191 -7.88 6.18 9.62
CA ASP A 191 -7.35 4.82 9.56
C ASP A 191 -6.26 4.57 10.63
N LEU A 192 -5.71 5.65 11.22
CA LEU A 192 -4.64 5.59 12.22
C LEU A 192 -5.03 6.28 13.55
N THR A 193 -6.05 7.15 13.55
CA THR A 193 -6.60 7.78 14.76
C THR A 193 -7.86 7.03 15.24
N GLN A 194 -7.70 5.82 15.77
CA GLN A 194 -8.62 5.33 16.78
C GLN A 194 -7.94 5.48 18.15
N ARG A 195 -7.83 6.72 18.63
CA ARG A 195 -7.92 6.92 20.07
C ARG A 195 -9.28 6.37 20.45
N ASP A 196 -9.30 5.30 21.25
CA ASP A 196 -10.53 4.79 21.84
C ASP A 196 -11.23 6.00 22.51
N ARG A 197 -12.28 6.51 21.89
CA ARG A 197 -13.18 7.45 22.55
C ARG A 197 -13.82 6.65 23.66
N LEU A 198 -13.40 6.91 24.90
CA LEU A 198 -14.19 6.59 26.08
C LEU A 198 -15.64 7.06 25.85
N PRO A 199 -16.65 6.29 26.30
CA PRO A 199 -18.03 6.54 25.97
C PRO A 199 -18.53 7.77 26.75
N GLU A 200 -18.60 8.93 26.09
CA GLU A 200 -19.41 10.05 26.56
C GLU A 200 -20.64 10.22 25.66
N THR A 201 -21.74 9.78 26.25
CA THR A 201 -23.17 10.01 26.02
C THR A 201 -23.59 11.08 25.00
N GLY A 202 -24.59 10.68 24.19
CA GLY A 202 -25.76 11.51 23.90
C GLY A 202 -25.69 12.43 22.70
N SER A 203 -25.68 11.88 21.47
CA SER A 203 -26.10 12.66 20.30
C SER A 203 -26.79 11.78 19.25
N ASN A 204 -28.09 12.04 19.09
CA ASN A 204 -28.93 11.51 18.02
C ASN A 204 -28.49 12.04 16.64
N ARG A 205 -27.39 11.52 16.10
CA ARG A 205 -27.07 11.70 14.66
C ARG A 205 -27.03 10.35 13.96
N LYS A 206 -28.02 10.20 13.10
CA LYS A 206 -28.25 9.10 12.17
C LYS A 206 -27.01 8.87 11.29
N TRP A 207 -26.72 7.59 11.11
CA TRP A 207 -25.99 6.95 10.02
C TRP A 207 -25.80 7.79 8.75
N GLU A 208 -24.55 8.18 8.46
CA GLU A 208 -24.07 8.49 7.11
C GLU A 208 -22.57 8.12 6.99
N GLY A 209 -22.22 7.29 6.00
CA GLY A 209 -20.96 7.45 5.26
C GLY A 209 -19.82 6.43 5.44
N GLY A 210 -19.94 5.27 4.79
CA GLY A 210 -18.90 4.71 3.92
C GLY A 210 -17.76 3.88 4.54
N PHE A 211 -17.73 2.60 4.18
CA PHE A 211 -16.48 1.80 4.14
C PHE A 211 -15.43 2.54 3.29
N ARG A 212 -14.22 2.74 3.82
CA ARG A 212 -13.03 3.14 3.06
C ARG A 212 -11.99 2.03 3.20
N LEU A 213 -11.54 1.51 2.08
CA LEU A 213 -10.52 0.46 2.00
C LEU A 213 -9.13 1.09 1.94
N ALA A 214 -8.17 0.44 2.60
CA ALA A 214 -6.76 0.81 2.59
C ALA A 214 -6.25 0.89 1.13
N GLY A 215 -5.79 2.08 0.73
CA GLY A 215 -5.36 2.39 -0.64
C GLY A 215 -6.13 3.53 -1.32
N SER A 216 -7.22 4.04 -0.73
CA SER A 216 -7.94 5.20 -1.29
C SER A 216 -7.42 6.54 -0.75
N VAL A 217 -6.84 7.40 -1.60
CA VAL A 217 -6.55 8.83 -1.35
C VAL A 217 -7.66 9.66 -2.04
N ARG A 218 -8.36 10.61 -1.40
CA ARG A 218 -8.03 12.05 -1.14
C ARG A 218 -9.17 12.69 -0.31
N PRO A 219 -9.04 13.89 0.34
CA PRO A 219 -8.13 15.00 0.06
C PRO A 219 -7.43 15.64 1.29
N PHE A 220 -6.38 16.43 1.05
CA PHE A 220 -6.11 17.61 1.87
C PHE A 220 -6.31 18.86 1.02
N LEU A 221 -7.40 19.54 1.32
CA LEU A 221 -7.81 20.81 0.74
C LEU A 221 -6.72 21.85 0.98
N LEU A 222 -6.23 22.45 -0.10
CA LEU A 222 -6.16 23.91 -0.26
C LEU A 222 -6.16 24.21 -1.77
N GLY A 223 -7.36 24.47 -2.28
CA GLY A 223 -7.60 25.29 -3.47
C GLY A 223 -6.87 24.94 -4.76
N SER A 224 -7.21 23.82 -5.41
CA SER A 224 -7.42 23.81 -6.86
C SER A 224 -8.09 22.51 -7.27
N GLU A 225 -9.11 22.64 -8.13
CA GLU A 225 -9.59 21.54 -8.95
C GLU A 225 -8.39 20.85 -9.68
N PHE A 226 -8.59 19.59 -10.04
CA PHE A 226 -7.67 18.67 -10.72
C PHE A 226 -6.83 17.71 -9.86
N ASN A 227 -7.15 16.44 -10.05
CA ASN A 227 -6.44 15.23 -9.64
C ASN A 227 -4.92 15.36 -9.82
N LEU A 228 -4.18 15.66 -8.77
CA LEU A 228 -2.76 15.29 -8.74
C LEU A 228 -2.72 13.75 -8.60
N PRO A 229 -1.80 13.02 -9.26
CA PRO A 229 -1.67 11.59 -9.06
C PRO A 229 -1.05 11.29 -7.69
N ASP A 230 -1.20 10.05 -7.23
CA ASP A 230 -0.55 9.58 -6.01
C ASP A 230 0.98 9.56 -6.21
N PRO A 231 1.75 9.88 -5.16
CA PRO A 231 3.19 9.91 -5.27
C PRO A 231 3.78 8.48 -5.42
N PRO A 232 5.00 8.36 -5.98
CA PRO A 232 5.57 7.09 -6.43
C PRO A 232 6.32 6.34 -5.32
N PHE A 233 5.94 6.54 -4.06
CA PHE A 233 6.75 6.04 -2.95
C PHE A 233 6.56 4.53 -2.77
N ASP A 234 7.67 3.81 -2.76
CA ASP A 234 7.73 2.43 -2.27
C ASP A 234 8.32 2.43 -0.86
N TRP A 235 8.22 1.32 -0.15
CA TRP A 235 8.85 1.20 1.17
C TRP A 235 9.47 -0.18 1.38
N SER A 236 10.50 -0.18 2.20
CA SER A 236 11.16 -1.36 2.75
C SER A 236 11.23 -1.22 4.27
N PRO A 237 11.64 -2.26 5.02
CA PRO A 237 11.84 -2.11 6.46
C PRO A 237 12.75 -0.94 6.84
N GLU A 238 13.69 -0.57 5.96
CA GLU A 238 14.65 0.52 6.16
C GLU A 238 14.05 1.91 6.06
N GLY A 239 12.99 2.10 5.27
CA GLY A 239 12.49 3.43 4.96
C GLY A 239 11.67 3.46 3.67
N PHE A 240 11.46 4.68 3.18
CA PHE A 240 10.77 4.92 1.92
C PHE A 240 11.76 5.11 0.77
N ASP A 241 11.34 4.76 -0.43
CA ASP A 241 12.09 4.99 -1.65
C ASP A 241 11.23 5.72 -2.68
N LEU A 242 11.87 6.61 -3.44
CA LEU A 242 11.32 7.24 -4.63
C LEU A 242 11.68 6.39 -5.85
N VAL A 243 10.67 6.05 -6.66
CA VAL A 243 10.88 5.36 -7.94
C VAL A 243 10.55 6.31 -9.08
N VAL A 244 11.49 6.46 -10.01
CA VAL A 244 11.40 7.37 -11.16
C VAL A 244 11.64 6.60 -12.46
N LEU A 245 10.92 6.98 -13.51
CA LEU A 245 11.13 6.45 -14.86
C LEU A 245 11.97 7.42 -15.68
N ASP A 246 13.03 6.93 -16.35
CA ASP A 246 13.71 7.75 -17.36
C ASP A 246 13.01 7.68 -18.74
N ASN A 247 13.59 8.36 -19.73
CA ASN A 247 13.06 8.40 -21.11
C ASN A 247 13.04 7.01 -21.79
N GLU A 248 13.91 6.09 -21.36
CA GLU A 248 13.97 4.71 -21.83
C GLU A 248 13.08 3.77 -20.98
N ARG A 249 12.40 4.32 -19.97
CA ARG A 249 11.60 3.62 -18.96
C ARG A 249 12.42 2.73 -18.03
N ASN A 250 13.71 2.98 -17.88
CA ASN A 250 14.46 2.40 -16.77
C ASN A 250 13.96 2.98 -15.46
N ARG A 251 13.97 2.14 -14.42
CA ARG A 251 13.43 2.45 -13.10
C ARG A 251 14.57 2.81 -12.17
N HIS A 252 14.68 4.08 -11.85
CA HIS A 252 15.65 4.61 -10.91
C HIS A 252 15.03 4.65 -9.52
N ARG A 253 15.57 3.86 -8.59
CA ARG A 253 15.14 3.83 -7.20
C ARG A 253 16.15 4.58 -6.33
N MET A 254 15.67 5.56 -5.57
CA MET A 254 16.49 6.37 -4.66
C MET A 254 15.84 6.39 -3.28
N SER A 255 16.62 6.16 -2.22
CA SER A 255 16.09 6.20 -0.86
C SER A 255 15.76 7.63 -0.42
N LEU A 256 14.64 7.76 0.28
CA LEU A 256 14.24 8.96 0.99
C LEU A 256 14.99 9.06 2.32
N PRO A 257 14.95 10.23 3.01
CA PRO A 257 15.60 10.35 4.30
C PRO A 257 15.08 9.30 5.29
N LYS A 258 16.00 8.66 6.01
CA LYS A 258 15.70 7.73 7.11
C LYS A 258 15.64 8.45 8.46
N SER A 259 16.30 9.60 8.59
CA SER A 259 16.16 10.47 9.76
C SER A 259 14.70 10.84 9.97
N SER A 260 14.19 10.63 11.19
CA SER A 260 12.79 10.94 11.52
C SER A 260 12.47 12.42 11.27
N ARG A 261 13.42 13.31 11.53
CA ARG A 261 13.25 14.76 11.34
C ARG A 261 13.30 15.14 9.87
N ALA A 262 14.28 14.64 9.13
CA ALA A 262 14.40 14.92 7.71
C ALA A 262 13.20 14.39 6.93
N ILE A 263 12.70 13.19 7.24
CA ILE A 263 11.51 12.66 6.55
C ILE A 263 10.24 13.44 6.89
N GLU A 264 10.04 13.90 8.15
CA GLU A 264 8.92 14.77 8.51
C GLU A 264 8.95 16.09 7.73
N THR A 265 10.14 16.68 7.58
CA THR A 265 10.34 17.92 6.80
C THR A 265 10.13 17.68 5.32
N PHE A 266 10.73 16.62 4.76
CA PHE A 266 10.55 16.22 3.37
C PHE A 266 9.06 16.05 3.04
N THR A 267 8.29 15.33 3.88
CA THR A 267 6.87 15.11 3.60
C THR A 267 6.04 16.38 3.72
N ALA A 268 6.37 17.28 4.66
CA ALA A 268 5.71 18.58 4.78
C ALA A 268 5.90 19.41 3.50
N VAL A 269 7.14 19.55 3.05
CA VAL A 269 7.50 20.33 1.85
C VAL A 269 6.92 19.67 0.60
N TRP A 270 7.07 18.35 0.45
CA TRP A 270 6.56 17.61 -0.72
C TRP A 270 5.06 17.80 -0.92
N ASN A 271 4.30 17.87 0.17
CA ASN A 271 2.86 18.08 0.15
C ASN A 271 2.45 19.56 0.05
N GLY A 272 3.40 20.48 0.02
CA GLY A 272 3.15 21.92 -0.15
C GLY A 272 2.69 22.64 1.11
N ARG A 273 2.94 22.07 2.30
CA ARG A 273 2.69 22.76 3.58
C ARG A 273 3.45 24.09 3.65
N ASP A 274 4.66 24.07 3.12
CA ASP A 274 5.59 25.21 3.10
C ASP A 274 5.51 26.01 1.78
N GLY A 275 4.46 25.78 0.99
CA GLY A 275 4.19 26.51 -0.25
C GLY A 275 4.32 25.65 -1.51
N SER A 276 3.52 25.99 -2.53
CA SER A 276 3.46 25.25 -3.79
C SER A 276 4.75 25.34 -4.61
N GLN A 277 5.46 26.47 -4.53
CA GLN A 277 6.74 26.66 -5.21
C GLN A 277 7.83 25.74 -4.62
N LEU A 278 7.92 25.67 -3.30
CA LEU A 278 8.90 24.81 -2.63
C LEU A 278 8.59 23.32 -2.86
N ALA A 279 7.32 22.94 -2.88
CA ALA A 279 6.91 21.59 -3.26
C ALA A 279 7.34 21.21 -4.68
N LYS A 280 7.12 22.11 -5.65
CA LYS A 280 7.56 21.90 -7.04
C LYS A 280 9.08 21.82 -7.16
N LEU A 281 9.80 22.67 -6.41
CA LEU A 281 11.25 22.64 -6.35
C LEU A 281 11.76 21.30 -5.82
N LEU A 282 11.27 20.86 -4.64
CA LEU A 282 11.66 19.58 -4.04
C LEU A 282 11.36 18.40 -4.96
N ARG A 283 10.19 18.38 -5.63
CA ARG A 283 9.84 17.32 -6.59
C ARG A 283 10.80 17.29 -7.78
N GLY A 284 11.14 18.45 -8.34
CA GLY A 284 12.10 18.58 -9.44
C GLY A 284 13.50 18.11 -9.06
N ILE A 285 13.99 18.51 -7.88
CA ILE A 285 15.28 18.04 -7.32
C ILE A 285 15.24 16.52 -7.12
N SER A 286 14.22 16.02 -6.42
CA SER A 286 14.10 14.58 -6.12
C SER A 286 14.04 13.73 -7.40
N PHE A 287 13.31 14.19 -8.41
CA PHE A 287 13.24 13.54 -9.72
C PHE A 287 14.62 13.44 -10.38
N ARG A 288 15.33 14.56 -10.51
CA ARG A 288 16.63 14.59 -11.20
C ARG A 288 17.72 13.89 -10.41
N TRP A 289 17.67 14.00 -9.08
CA TRP A 289 18.60 13.31 -8.21
C TRP A 289 18.42 11.80 -8.30
N ALA A 290 17.18 11.31 -8.36
CA ALA A 290 16.92 9.90 -8.60
C ALA A 290 17.45 9.43 -9.96
N ILE A 291 17.29 10.21 -11.04
CA ILE A 291 17.85 9.86 -12.36
C ILE A 291 19.39 9.79 -12.33
N ASN A 292 20.05 10.67 -11.57
CA ASN A 292 21.51 10.76 -11.55
C ASN A 292 22.16 9.75 -10.60
N SER A 293 21.52 9.45 -9.47
CA SER A 293 22.13 8.71 -8.35
C SER A 293 21.35 7.47 -7.93
N GLY A 294 20.14 7.27 -8.45
CA GLY A 294 19.30 6.12 -8.13
C GLY A 294 19.84 4.81 -8.71
N ALA A 295 19.59 3.71 -8.01
CA ALA A 295 19.90 2.38 -8.51
C ALA A 295 18.86 1.94 -9.55
N ILE A 296 19.31 1.44 -10.70
CA ILE A 296 18.40 0.89 -11.71
C ILE A 296 17.86 -0.47 -11.23
N GLN A 297 16.55 -0.54 -10.99
CA GLN A 297 15.85 -1.72 -10.45
C GLN A 297 14.55 -2.01 -11.21
N SER A 298 14.59 -3.00 -12.10
CA SER A 298 13.47 -3.33 -13.00
C SER A 298 12.21 -3.87 -12.31
N ASP A 299 12.34 -4.35 -11.07
CA ASP A 299 11.27 -4.84 -10.20
C ASP A 299 10.62 -3.76 -9.33
N SER A 300 11.11 -2.51 -9.38
CA SER A 300 10.52 -1.40 -8.61
C SER A 300 9.16 -0.98 -9.16
N VAL A 301 8.24 -0.58 -8.28
CA VAL A 301 6.89 -0.12 -8.66
C VAL A 301 6.89 1.40 -8.81
N ALA A 302 6.48 1.91 -9.98
CA ALA A 302 6.58 3.34 -10.29
C ALA A 302 5.22 4.05 -10.34
N ASN A 303 4.11 3.31 -10.52
CA ASN A 303 2.79 3.91 -10.68
C ASN A 303 1.69 3.20 -9.88
N PRO A 304 0.55 3.88 -9.60
CA PRO A 304 -0.54 3.31 -8.82
C PRO A 304 -1.17 2.05 -9.44
N THR A 305 -1.16 1.93 -10.77
CA THR A 305 -1.68 0.73 -11.44
C THR A 305 -0.81 -0.48 -11.11
N GLU A 306 0.50 -0.37 -11.25
CA GLU A 306 1.45 -1.43 -10.88
C GLU A 306 1.31 -1.82 -9.40
N ARG A 307 1.21 -0.83 -8.50
CA ARG A 307 1.02 -1.06 -7.05
C ARG A 307 -0.26 -1.84 -6.76
N SER A 308 -1.36 -1.50 -7.43
CA SER A 308 -2.63 -2.19 -7.26
C SER A 308 -2.59 -3.66 -7.68
N PHE A 309 -1.83 -3.96 -8.74
CA PHE A 309 -1.64 -5.35 -9.20
C PHE A 309 -0.61 -6.11 -8.37
N GLN A 310 0.35 -5.42 -7.77
CA GLN A 310 1.24 -6.01 -6.76
C GLN A 310 0.43 -6.44 -5.52
N LEU A 311 -0.50 -5.60 -5.04
CA LEU A 311 -1.43 -5.97 -3.96
C LEU A 311 -2.28 -7.18 -4.34
N LEU A 312 -2.91 -7.16 -5.52
CA LEU A 312 -3.71 -8.28 -6.01
C LEU A 312 -2.88 -9.57 -6.06
N ARG A 313 -1.64 -9.49 -6.57
CA ARG A 313 -0.72 -10.63 -6.64
C ARG A 313 -0.45 -11.20 -5.26
N THR A 314 -0.15 -10.36 -4.28
CA THR A 314 0.07 -10.79 -2.90
C THR A 314 -1.16 -11.46 -2.29
N ILE A 315 -2.36 -10.94 -2.54
CA ILE A 315 -3.61 -11.58 -2.07
C ILE A 315 -3.78 -12.97 -2.68
N VAL A 316 -3.56 -13.10 -4.00
CA VAL A 316 -3.67 -14.38 -4.70
C VAL A 316 -2.65 -15.38 -4.15
N ASP A 317 -1.38 -14.98 -4.01
CA ASP A 317 -0.31 -15.89 -3.56
C ASP A 317 -0.48 -16.30 -2.09
N SER A 318 -1.08 -15.45 -1.25
CA SER A 318 -1.20 -15.70 0.19
C SER A 318 -2.47 -16.49 0.57
N MET A 319 -3.43 -16.65 -0.34
CA MET A 319 -4.74 -17.20 -0.04
C MET A 319 -4.97 -18.53 -0.76
N PRO A 320 -4.99 -19.68 -0.06
CA PRO A 320 -5.10 -20.99 -0.71
C PRO A 320 -6.45 -21.26 -1.39
N TYR A 321 -7.43 -20.38 -1.18
CA TYR A 321 -8.78 -20.49 -1.74
C TYR A 321 -9.00 -19.58 -2.95
N ILE A 322 -7.92 -18.96 -3.42
CA ILE A 322 -7.90 -18.15 -4.63
C ILE A 322 -6.97 -18.85 -5.62
N GLU A 323 -7.52 -19.22 -6.76
CA GLU A 323 -6.77 -19.85 -7.84
C GLU A 323 -6.87 -19.02 -9.11
N VAL A 324 -5.80 -18.99 -9.89
CA VAL A 324 -5.81 -18.33 -11.19
C VAL A 324 -5.73 -19.37 -12.29
N ASN A 325 -6.82 -19.48 -13.05
CA ASN A 325 -7.00 -20.48 -14.09
C ASN A 325 -7.21 -19.78 -15.44
N GLY A 326 -6.13 -19.68 -16.23
CA GLY A 326 -6.15 -19.00 -17.52
C GLY A 326 -6.53 -17.52 -17.38
N PHE A 327 -7.70 -17.15 -17.89
CA PHE A 327 -8.21 -15.77 -17.91
C PHE A 327 -9.10 -15.39 -16.73
N GLN A 328 -9.10 -16.19 -15.66
CA GLN A 328 -10.08 -16.08 -14.56
C GLN A 328 -9.43 -16.28 -13.20
N ILE A 329 -9.93 -15.52 -12.22
CA ILE A 329 -9.64 -15.72 -10.80
C ILE A 329 -10.83 -16.48 -10.21
N SER A 330 -10.59 -17.69 -9.71
CA SER A 330 -11.55 -18.52 -8.99
C SER A 330 -11.37 -18.32 -7.48
N ILE A 331 -12.46 -18.13 -6.76
CA ILE A 331 -12.46 -17.87 -5.31
C ILE A 331 -13.49 -18.76 -4.63
N ILE A 332 -13.10 -19.49 -3.60
CA ILE A 332 -14.03 -20.26 -2.76
C ILE A 332 -14.41 -19.42 -1.54
N GLY A 333 -15.68 -18.99 -1.51
CA GLY A 333 -16.25 -18.20 -0.42
C GLY A 333 -16.55 -19.03 0.83
N THR A 334 -16.76 -18.33 1.95
CA THR A 334 -17.22 -18.89 3.23
C THR A 334 -18.47 -19.76 3.14
N SER A 335 -19.39 -19.42 2.22
CA SER A 335 -20.63 -20.16 2.00
C SER A 335 -20.42 -21.46 1.19
N GLY A 336 -19.18 -21.78 0.82
CA GLY A 336 -18.84 -22.91 -0.04
C GLY A 336 -19.08 -22.67 -1.54
N VAL A 337 -19.52 -21.47 -1.93
CA VAL A 337 -19.75 -21.13 -3.34
C VAL A 337 -18.43 -20.75 -4.01
N GLU A 338 -18.18 -21.32 -5.20
CA GLU A 338 -17.09 -20.87 -6.07
C GLU A 338 -17.57 -19.63 -6.85
N TRP A 339 -16.76 -18.57 -6.81
CA TRP A 339 -16.94 -17.34 -7.56
C TRP A 339 -15.87 -17.22 -8.62
N ARG A 340 -16.22 -16.66 -9.78
CA ARG A 340 -15.26 -16.35 -10.84
C ARG A 340 -15.27 -14.87 -11.17
N ILE A 341 -14.07 -14.30 -11.19
CA ILE A 341 -13.80 -12.95 -11.67
C ILE A 341 -13.04 -13.07 -13.00
N SER A 342 -13.59 -12.48 -14.05
CA SER A 342 -12.98 -12.48 -15.39
C SER A 342 -12.84 -11.07 -15.93
N ALA A 343 -11.86 -10.84 -16.79
CA ALA A 343 -11.75 -9.59 -17.54
C ALA A 343 -12.94 -9.43 -18.50
N GLY A 344 -13.45 -8.20 -18.61
CA GLY A 344 -14.61 -7.86 -19.44
C GLY A 344 -15.48 -6.79 -18.80
N ILE A 345 -16.54 -6.38 -19.49
CA ILE A 345 -17.49 -5.40 -18.96
C ILE A 345 -18.61 -6.16 -18.24
N GLY A 346 -18.66 -6.02 -16.93
CA GLY A 346 -19.68 -6.61 -16.08
C GLY A 346 -20.92 -5.73 -15.91
N VAL A 347 -21.76 -6.11 -14.95
CA VAL A 347 -23.01 -5.41 -14.64
C VAL A 347 -22.72 -3.95 -14.26
N HIS A 348 -23.54 -3.03 -14.79
CA HIS A 348 -23.39 -1.58 -14.60
C HIS A 348 -22.04 -1.01 -15.08
N GLY A 349 -21.36 -1.66 -16.02
CA GLY A 349 -20.13 -1.15 -16.60
C GLY A 349 -18.87 -1.43 -15.78
N ALA A 350 -18.95 -2.30 -14.76
CA ALA A 350 -17.77 -2.72 -13.99
C ALA A 350 -16.68 -3.29 -14.92
N PRO A 351 -15.37 -3.05 -14.65
CA PRO A 351 -14.27 -3.46 -15.52
C PRO A 351 -13.92 -4.96 -15.41
N TYR A 352 -14.77 -5.73 -14.75
CA TYR A 352 -14.67 -7.18 -14.59
C TYR A 352 -16.06 -7.79 -14.49
N VAL A 353 -16.14 -9.08 -14.77
CA VAL A 353 -17.37 -9.87 -14.70
C VAL A 353 -17.28 -10.83 -13.52
N VAL A 354 -18.28 -10.78 -12.62
CA VAL A 354 -18.37 -11.67 -11.46
C VAL A 354 -19.50 -12.68 -11.65
N ARG A 355 -19.20 -13.98 -11.54
CA ARG A 355 -20.21 -15.05 -11.67
C ARG A 355 -20.12 -16.06 -10.52
N PRO A 356 -21.25 -16.47 -9.94
CA PRO A 356 -21.30 -17.68 -9.12
C PRO A 356 -21.15 -18.92 -10.01
N VAL A 357 -20.56 -19.96 -9.45
CA VAL A 357 -20.30 -21.23 -10.13
C VAL A 357 -20.95 -22.37 -9.36
N GLY A 358 -21.79 -23.14 -10.04
CA GLY A 358 -22.24 -24.45 -9.56
C GLY A 358 -21.41 -25.57 -10.17
N ARG A 359 -21.45 -26.76 -9.58
CA ARG A 359 -20.82 -27.95 -10.17
C ARG A 359 -21.86 -29.05 -10.32
N THR A 360 -21.92 -29.67 -11.50
CA THR A 360 -22.78 -30.86 -11.68
C THR A 360 -22.23 -32.02 -10.83
N PRO A 361 -23.03 -33.07 -10.58
CA PRO A 361 -22.54 -34.27 -9.89
C PRO A 361 -21.34 -34.95 -10.57
N GLN A 362 -21.15 -34.72 -11.87
CA GLN A 362 -19.99 -35.18 -12.65
C GLN A 362 -18.79 -34.20 -12.60
N GLY A 363 -18.85 -33.17 -11.74
CA GLY A 363 -17.78 -32.20 -11.54
C GLY A 363 -17.68 -31.09 -12.60
N LYS A 364 -18.66 -30.95 -13.51
CA LYS A 364 -18.61 -29.90 -14.55
C LYS A 364 -19.06 -28.55 -13.98
N SER A 365 -18.27 -27.50 -14.19
CA SER A 365 -18.63 -26.14 -13.79
C SER A 365 -19.79 -25.58 -14.62
N VAL A 366 -20.75 -24.97 -13.94
CA VAL A 366 -21.90 -24.26 -14.53
C VAL A 366 -21.85 -22.81 -14.06
N LEU A 367 -21.69 -21.89 -15.01
CA LEU A 367 -21.68 -20.46 -14.73
C LEU A 367 -23.10 -19.93 -14.62
N PHE A 368 -23.42 -19.27 -13.51
CA PHE A 368 -24.67 -18.56 -13.34
C PHE A 368 -24.62 -17.15 -13.94
N ARG A 369 -25.78 -16.49 -13.96
CA ARG A 369 -25.88 -15.09 -14.36
C ARG A 369 -24.93 -14.25 -13.51
N GLU A 370 -24.28 -13.30 -14.16
CA GLU A 370 -23.39 -12.35 -13.50
C GLU A 370 -24.12 -11.54 -12.43
N VAL A 371 -23.39 -11.24 -11.35
CA VAL A 371 -23.87 -10.47 -10.22
C VAL A 371 -23.18 -9.11 -10.20
N CYS A 372 -23.93 -8.07 -9.83
CA CYS A 372 -23.35 -6.76 -9.57
C CYS A 372 -22.89 -6.71 -8.11
N VAL A 373 -21.61 -6.93 -7.85
CA VAL A 373 -21.05 -6.52 -6.57
C VAL A 373 -20.68 -5.05 -6.75
N TYR A 374 -21.52 -4.15 -6.24
CA TYR A 374 -21.45 -2.70 -6.50
C TYR A 374 -20.02 -2.15 -6.44
N ASP A 375 -19.62 -1.44 -7.49
CA ASP A 375 -18.27 -0.92 -7.67
C ASP A 375 -18.32 0.49 -8.26
N ASP A 376 -18.59 1.46 -7.39
CA ASP A 376 -18.58 2.91 -7.68
C ASP A 376 -17.17 3.52 -7.51
N ALA A 377 -16.15 2.68 -7.61
CA ALA A 377 -14.76 3.06 -7.43
C ALA A 377 -14.08 3.29 -8.78
N GLU A 378 -14.72 4.01 -9.70
CA GLU A 378 -14.15 4.32 -11.03
C GLU A 378 -12.79 5.04 -10.95
N HIS A 379 -12.58 5.78 -9.86
CA HIS A 379 -11.35 6.50 -9.56
C HIS A 379 -10.21 5.61 -9.05
N LEU A 380 -10.50 4.38 -8.59
CA LEU A 380 -9.49 3.47 -8.08
C LEU A 380 -8.83 2.66 -9.21
N PRO A 381 -7.53 2.33 -9.09
CA PRO A 381 -6.87 1.37 -9.96
C PRO A 381 -7.61 0.03 -10.02
N ILE A 382 -7.60 -0.61 -11.19
CA ILE A 382 -8.35 -1.86 -11.42
C ILE A 382 -7.88 -2.99 -10.48
N GLY A 383 -6.58 -3.07 -10.18
CA GLY A 383 -6.05 -4.09 -9.28
C GLY A 383 -6.65 -4.01 -7.86
N ASP A 384 -6.87 -2.80 -7.33
CA ASP A 384 -7.44 -2.58 -5.99
C ASP A 384 -8.91 -2.96 -5.94
N ARG A 385 -9.64 -2.67 -7.02
CA ARG A 385 -11.04 -3.06 -7.19
C ARG A 385 -11.19 -4.58 -7.21
N ILE A 386 -10.33 -5.28 -7.96
CA ILE A 386 -10.31 -6.75 -8.00
C ILE A 386 -9.87 -7.33 -6.65
N ALA A 387 -8.85 -6.77 -6.01
CA ALA A 387 -8.40 -7.20 -4.69
C ALA A 387 -9.52 -7.10 -3.64
N THR A 388 -10.21 -5.97 -3.61
CA THR A 388 -11.39 -5.76 -2.75
C THR A 388 -12.47 -6.78 -3.04
N MET A 389 -12.77 -6.99 -4.33
CA MET A 389 -13.75 -7.96 -4.77
C MET A 389 -13.39 -9.38 -4.31
N ALA A 390 -12.13 -9.76 -4.48
CA ALA A 390 -11.63 -11.07 -4.12
C ALA A 390 -11.77 -11.34 -2.62
N LEU A 391 -11.37 -10.37 -1.79
CA LEU A 391 -11.52 -10.45 -0.33
C LEU A 391 -12.99 -10.47 0.10
N GLY A 392 -13.85 -9.67 -0.53
CA GLY A 392 -15.28 -9.63 -0.25
C GLY A 392 -16.00 -10.94 -0.58
N LEU A 393 -15.68 -11.55 -1.73
CA LEU A 393 -16.23 -12.85 -2.15
C LEU A 393 -15.65 -14.02 -1.35
N MET A 394 -14.42 -13.89 -0.86
CA MET A 394 -13.86 -14.88 0.05
C MET A 394 -14.64 -14.94 1.37
N ASN A 395 -15.19 -13.82 1.83
CA ASN A 395 -16.10 -13.72 2.99
C ASN A 395 -17.54 -13.43 2.53
N ASP A 396 -18.01 -14.18 1.54
CA ASP A 396 -19.31 -13.95 0.89
C ASP A 396 -20.51 -14.05 1.84
N GLU A 397 -20.46 -14.80 2.93
CA GLU A 397 -21.55 -14.88 3.91
C GLU A 397 -21.75 -13.55 4.65
N ASP A 398 -20.67 -12.88 5.07
CA ASP A 398 -20.78 -11.57 5.69
C ASP A 398 -21.13 -10.50 4.64
N THR A 399 -20.51 -10.57 3.47
CA THR A 399 -20.81 -9.68 2.35
C THR A 399 -22.29 -9.77 1.94
N ALA A 400 -22.88 -10.97 1.91
CA ALA A 400 -24.29 -11.20 1.58
C ALA A 400 -25.28 -10.55 2.55
N LYS A 401 -24.85 -10.20 3.78
CA LYS A 401 -25.70 -9.44 4.72
C LYS A 401 -25.88 -7.98 4.28
N ARG A 402 -24.97 -7.46 3.45
CA ARG A 402 -24.94 -6.06 3.01
C ARG A 402 -25.14 -5.89 1.50
N VAL A 403 -24.81 -6.92 0.72
CA VAL A 403 -24.85 -6.90 -0.74
C VAL A 403 -25.83 -7.95 -1.26
N ASP A 404 -27.01 -7.49 -1.67
CA ASP A 404 -28.13 -8.35 -2.06
C ASP A 404 -27.84 -9.27 -3.24
N THR A 405 -27.05 -8.81 -4.20
CA THR A 405 -26.66 -9.58 -5.38
C THR A 405 -25.73 -10.75 -5.05
N VAL A 406 -24.86 -10.60 -4.04
CA VAL A 406 -24.05 -11.71 -3.51
C VAL A 406 -24.96 -12.72 -2.84
N ARG A 407 -25.89 -12.27 -1.98
CA ARG A 407 -26.91 -13.13 -1.35
C ARG A 407 -27.72 -13.92 -2.38
N LEU A 408 -28.16 -13.27 -3.45
CA LEU A 408 -28.89 -13.91 -4.55
C LEU A 408 -28.03 -14.93 -5.28
N GLY A 409 -26.75 -14.60 -5.55
CA GLY A 409 -25.80 -15.53 -6.16
C GLY A 409 -25.61 -16.80 -5.34
N ILE A 410 -25.44 -16.67 -4.01
CA ILE A 410 -25.35 -17.82 -3.09
C ILE A 410 -26.63 -18.67 -3.20
N GLN A 411 -27.81 -18.04 -3.04
CA GLN A 411 -29.09 -18.75 -3.10
C GLN A 411 -29.31 -19.48 -4.44
N MET A 412 -28.86 -18.91 -5.56
CA MET A 412 -28.96 -19.55 -6.86
C MET A 412 -28.14 -20.85 -6.91
N VAL A 413 -26.89 -20.81 -6.45
CA VAL A 413 -26.04 -22.02 -6.43
C VAL A 413 -26.59 -23.04 -5.45
N THR A 414 -26.91 -22.64 -4.21
CA THR A 414 -27.40 -23.56 -3.18
C THR A 414 -28.70 -24.25 -3.57
N ARG A 415 -29.61 -23.57 -4.30
CA ARG A 415 -30.87 -24.18 -4.76
C ARG A 415 -30.68 -25.26 -5.82
N HIS A 416 -29.66 -25.13 -6.66
CA HIS A 416 -29.46 -26.00 -7.83
C HIS A 416 -28.33 -27.02 -7.64
N PHE A 417 -27.40 -26.76 -6.71
CA PHE A 417 -26.15 -27.49 -6.57
C PHE A 417 -25.66 -27.57 -5.10
N SER A 418 -26.57 -27.70 -4.11
CA SER A 418 -26.20 -27.78 -2.68
C SER A 418 -25.21 -28.91 -2.37
N GLU A 419 -25.31 -30.04 -3.05
CA GLU A 419 -24.44 -31.22 -2.87
C GLU A 419 -23.03 -31.03 -3.42
N SER A 420 -22.80 -29.97 -4.20
CA SER A 420 -21.51 -29.68 -4.84
C SER A 420 -20.82 -28.45 -4.25
N LEU A 421 -21.33 -27.92 -3.13
CA LEU A 421 -20.70 -26.81 -2.43
C LEU A 421 -19.37 -27.28 -1.84
N HIS A 422 -18.39 -26.39 -1.84
CA HIS A 422 -17.18 -26.61 -1.06
C HIS A 422 -17.53 -26.60 0.43
N GLU A 423 -16.71 -27.27 1.24
CA GLU A 423 -16.90 -27.26 2.69
C GLU A 423 -16.93 -25.82 3.22
N SER A 424 -17.98 -25.48 3.96
CA SER A 424 -18.11 -24.19 4.64
C SER A 424 -16.97 -24.02 5.63
N ARG A 425 -16.44 -22.81 5.77
CA ARG A 425 -15.27 -22.55 6.61
C ARG A 425 -15.36 -21.24 7.35
N GLU A 426 -14.69 -21.18 8.49
CA GLU A 426 -14.45 -19.93 9.20
C GLU A 426 -13.32 -19.15 8.52
N VAL A 427 -13.49 -17.82 8.42
CA VAL A 427 -12.42 -16.93 7.94
C VAL A 427 -11.33 -16.88 9.01
N PRO A 428 -10.05 -17.02 8.67
CA PRO A 428 -8.95 -17.00 9.66
C PRO A 428 -8.76 -15.66 10.39
N TYR A 429 -9.56 -14.63 10.07
CA TYR A 429 -9.50 -13.30 10.67
C TYR A 429 -10.88 -12.96 11.23
N ARG A 430 -11.02 -13.04 12.56
CA ARG A 430 -12.14 -12.48 13.30
C ARG A 430 -11.64 -11.50 14.34
#